data_AF-J3M9B2-F1
#
_entry.id   AF-J3M9B2-F1
#
_cell.length_a   1.000
_cell.length_b   1.000
_cell.length_c   1.000
_cell.angle_alpha   90.00
_cell.angle_beta   90.00
_cell.angle_gamma   90.00
#
_symmetry.space_group_name_H-M   'P 1'
#
loop_
_entity.id
_entity.type
_entity.pdbx_description
1 polymer ?
#
loop_
_entity_poly.entity_id
_entity_poly.type
_entity_poly.pdbx_seq_one_letter_code
_entity_poly.pdbx_strand_id
1 'polypeptide(L)'
;MAQIKLSFPEEYVTTVSGHYAPVAAHGGEPAIRSLAFTTNRREYGPFGAAAEGTPFTFPVDGGAVVGFWGRSGRQLDAVGVHVAPLRPETMYEKAHKMGLMAYRSVRQRIGSQQQQQQ
;
A
#
# COMPACT_ATOMS: atom_id res chain seq x y z
N MET A 1 12.10 -2.15 -12.07
CA MET A 1 10.82 -1.88 -11.39
C MET A 1 11.10 -1.53 -9.95
N ALA A 2 10.44 -0.51 -9.40
CA ALA A 2 10.57 -0.15 -7.98
C ALA A 2 9.63 -1.01 -7.13
N GLN A 3 10.10 -1.49 -5.97
CA GLN A 3 9.30 -2.21 -5.01
C GLN A 3 9.47 -1.56 -3.63
N ILE A 4 8.36 -1.24 -2.99
CA ILE A 4 8.33 -0.75 -1.61
C ILE A 4 7.96 -1.94 -0.71
N LYS A 5 8.84 -2.26 0.23
CA LYS A 5 8.57 -3.25 1.29
C LYS A 5 8.43 -2.50 2.61
N LEU A 6 7.26 -2.65 3.23
CA LEU A 6 6.96 -2.06 4.54
C LEU A 6 7.15 -3.12 5.62
N SER A 7 7.86 -2.76 6.69
CA SER A 7 7.97 -3.59 7.88
C SER A 7 6.72 -3.43 8.76
N PHE A 8 5.58 -3.98 8.31
CA PHE A 8 4.35 -3.96 9.09
C PHE A 8 4.44 -4.93 10.29
N PRO A 9 3.96 -4.58 11.50
CA PRO A 9 3.15 -3.40 11.84
C PRO A 9 3.93 -2.11 12.15
N GLU A 10 5.26 -2.15 12.20
CA GLU A 10 6.06 -1.01 12.68
C GLU A 10 6.25 0.12 11.65
N GLU A 11 6.05 -0.17 10.37
CA GLU A 11 6.08 0.76 9.25
C GLU A 11 4.77 0.67 8.44
N TYR A 12 4.07 1.79 8.32
CA TYR A 12 2.81 1.92 7.59
C TYR A 12 2.73 3.29 6.91
N VAL A 13 1.95 3.36 5.82
CA VAL A 13 1.80 4.59 5.03
C VAL A 13 0.90 5.59 5.76
N THR A 14 1.39 6.82 5.86
CA THR A 14 0.72 7.97 6.48
C THR A 14 0.38 9.06 5.46
N THR A 15 1.08 9.11 4.33
CA THR A 15 0.79 10.08 3.27
C THR A 15 1.01 9.47 1.91
N VAL A 16 0.13 9.80 0.97
CA VAL A 16 0.33 9.55 -0.47
C VAL A 16 0.36 10.89 -1.17
N SER A 17 1.41 11.19 -1.90
CA SER A 17 1.55 12.42 -2.67
C SER A 17 1.99 12.11 -4.10
N GLY A 18 1.94 13.10 -4.98
CA GLY A 18 2.28 12.90 -6.36
C GLY A 18 1.96 14.08 -7.24
N HIS A 19 2.03 13.85 -8.55
CA HIS A 19 1.64 14.82 -9.58
C HIS A 19 0.73 14.15 -10.60
N TYR A 20 -0.22 14.90 -11.13
CA TYR A 20 -1.01 14.50 -12.30
C TYR A 20 -0.92 15.56 -13.39
N ALA A 21 -0.99 15.14 -14.65
CA ALA A 21 -0.93 16.03 -15.80
C ALA A 21 -1.62 15.41 -17.02
N PRO A 22 -2.14 16.24 -17.94
CA PRO A 22 -2.54 15.81 -19.28
C PRO A 22 -1.45 15.00 -19.97
N VAL A 23 -1.84 13.93 -20.66
CA VAL A 23 -0.92 13.13 -21.47
C VAL A 23 -1.31 13.24 -22.94
N ALA A 24 -0.44 13.87 -23.74
CA ALA A 24 -0.70 14.09 -25.18
C ALA A 24 -0.98 12.78 -25.94
N ALA A 25 -0.24 11.72 -25.63
CA ALA A 25 -0.46 10.38 -26.20
C ALA A 25 -1.78 9.71 -25.77
N HIS A 26 -2.52 10.32 -24.85
CA HIS A 26 -3.82 9.89 -24.34
C HIS A 26 -4.92 10.93 -24.58
N GLY A 27 -4.82 11.69 -25.69
CA GLY A 27 -5.84 12.67 -26.05
C GLY A 27 -5.89 13.89 -25.14
N GLY A 28 -4.88 14.10 -24.29
CA GLY A 28 -4.86 15.20 -23.32
C GLY A 28 -5.60 14.90 -22.02
N GLU A 29 -6.10 13.68 -21.82
CA GLU A 29 -6.70 13.29 -20.54
C GLU A 29 -5.63 13.26 -19.43
N PRO A 30 -5.96 13.70 -18.20
CA PRO A 30 -5.03 13.72 -17.09
C PRO A 30 -4.75 12.30 -16.57
N ALA A 31 -3.49 12.03 -16.26
CA ALA A 31 -3.05 10.80 -15.61
C ALA A 31 -2.04 11.10 -14.50
N ILE A 32 -1.94 10.18 -13.53
CA ILE A 32 -0.92 10.21 -12.49
C ILE A 32 0.46 10.07 -13.15
N ARG A 33 1.33 11.05 -12.89
CA ARG A 33 2.69 11.16 -13.45
C ARG A 33 3.75 10.70 -12.47
N SER A 34 3.52 10.96 -11.19
CA SER A 34 4.38 10.50 -10.12
C SER A 34 3.61 10.16 -8.85
N LEU A 35 4.18 9.25 -8.06
CA LEU A 35 3.71 8.91 -6.72
C LEU A 35 4.88 8.89 -5.73
N ALA A 36 4.64 9.43 -4.55
CA ALA A 36 5.49 9.26 -3.38
C ALA A 36 4.64 8.78 -2.20
N PHE A 37 5.26 7.98 -1.35
CA PHE A 37 4.62 7.40 -0.18
C PHE A 37 5.44 7.75 1.05
N THR A 38 4.86 8.51 1.97
CA THR A 38 5.44 8.76 3.29
C THR A 38 4.89 7.74 4.26
N THR A 39 5.77 7.13 5.04
CA THR A 39 5.42 6.26 6.16
C THR A 39 5.67 6.99 7.47
N ASN A 40 5.25 6.39 8.57
CA ASN A 40 5.64 6.82 9.92
C ASN A 40 7.17 6.73 10.19
N ARG A 41 7.99 6.30 9.23
CA ARG A 41 9.44 6.15 9.37
C ARG A 41 10.27 6.88 8.32
N ARG A 42 9.84 6.87 7.06
CA ARG A 42 10.61 7.40 5.92
C ARG A 42 9.71 7.69 4.73
N GLU A 43 10.30 8.27 3.70
CA GLU A 43 9.64 8.52 2.42
C GLU A 43 10.18 7.58 1.33
N TYR A 44 9.30 7.22 0.40
CA TYR A 44 9.62 6.46 -0.80
C TYR A 44 9.16 7.21 -2.05
N GLY A 45 10.07 7.41 -2.99
CA GLY A 45 9.80 8.09 -4.26
C GLY A 45 10.48 9.46 -4.33
N PRO A 46 10.00 10.37 -5.21
CA PRO A 46 8.89 10.15 -6.14
C PRO A 46 9.22 9.10 -7.21
N PHE A 47 8.25 8.26 -7.55
CA PHE A 47 8.33 7.31 -8.66
C PHE A 47 7.56 7.85 -9.85
N GLY A 48 8.22 7.95 -11.00
CA GLY A 48 7.66 8.57 -12.21
C GLY A 48 8.27 9.94 -12.51
N ALA A 49 7.75 10.62 -13.53
CA ALA A 49 8.27 11.91 -13.98
C ALA A 49 7.54 13.05 -13.24
N ALA A 50 8.11 13.50 -12.12
CA ALA A 50 7.53 14.55 -11.28
C ALA A 50 7.65 15.97 -11.85
N ALA A 51 8.45 16.18 -12.89
CA ALA A 51 8.78 17.51 -13.40
C ALA A 51 7.61 18.24 -14.09
N GLU A 52 6.54 17.54 -14.44
CA GLU A 52 5.41 18.11 -15.19
C GLU A 52 4.08 17.71 -14.55
N GLY A 53 3.36 18.67 -13.97
CA GLY A 53 1.98 18.46 -13.51
C GLY A 53 1.56 19.26 -12.29
N THR A 54 0.30 19.07 -11.89
CA THR A 54 -0.28 19.64 -10.67
C THR A 54 0.03 18.70 -9.49
N PRO A 55 0.62 19.20 -8.40
CA PRO A 55 0.90 18.38 -7.22
C PRO A 55 -0.39 18.03 -6.45
N PHE A 56 -0.39 16.88 -5.79
CA PHE A 56 -1.41 16.50 -4.82
C PHE A 56 -0.77 15.82 -3.61
N THR A 57 -1.44 15.92 -2.46
CA THR A 57 -1.06 15.28 -1.21
C THR A 57 -2.31 14.84 -0.45
N PHE A 58 -2.30 13.59 0.02
CA PHE A 58 -3.33 13.00 0.87
C PHE A 58 -2.71 12.60 2.22
N PRO A 59 -2.68 13.50 3.21
CA PRO A 59 -2.22 13.17 4.56
C PRO A 59 -3.29 12.36 5.30
N VAL A 60 -2.85 11.39 6.09
CA VAL A 60 -3.70 10.58 6.97
C VAL A 60 -3.46 10.96 8.42
N ASP A 61 -4.44 11.61 9.04
CA ASP A 61 -4.41 11.93 10.48
C ASP A 61 -5.00 10.79 11.31
N GLY A 62 -4.23 10.31 12.31
CA GLY A 62 -4.70 9.31 13.28
C GLY A 62 -4.99 7.91 12.70
N GLY A 63 -4.50 7.62 11.49
CA GLY A 63 -4.79 6.38 10.77
C GLY A 63 -3.63 5.87 9.93
N ALA A 64 -3.89 4.77 9.23
CA ALA A 64 -3.00 4.22 8.21
C ALA A 64 -3.77 3.97 6.92
N VAL A 65 -3.08 4.08 5.79
CA VAL A 65 -3.59 3.57 4.52
C VAL A 65 -3.62 2.04 4.59
N VAL A 66 -4.81 1.46 4.40
CA VAL A 66 -5.05 0.00 4.45
C VAL A 66 -5.44 -0.58 3.09
N GLY A 67 -5.59 0.27 2.08
CA GLY A 67 -5.91 -0.14 0.74
C GLY A 67 -5.93 1.04 -0.23
N PHE A 68 -6.01 0.71 -1.51
CA PHE A 68 -6.07 1.69 -2.60
C PHE A 68 -7.29 1.40 -3.47
N TRP A 69 -7.78 2.42 -4.14
CA TRP A 69 -8.74 2.30 -5.23
C TRP A 69 -8.38 3.32 -6.31
N GLY A 70 -8.99 3.23 -7.48
CA GLY A 70 -8.66 4.15 -8.56
C GLY A 70 -9.26 3.77 -9.88
N ARG A 71 -8.76 4.43 -10.92
CA ARG A 71 -9.11 4.19 -12.32
C ARG A 71 -7.83 4.01 -13.12
N SER A 72 -7.84 3.05 -14.02
CA SER A 72 -6.75 2.81 -14.95
C SER A 72 -7.25 2.41 -16.32
N GLY A 73 -6.43 2.72 -17.31
CA GLY A 73 -6.55 2.26 -18.68
C GLY A 73 -5.17 1.99 -19.25
N ARG A 74 -4.73 2.81 -20.22
CA ARG A 74 -3.35 2.77 -20.72
C ARG A 74 -2.34 3.24 -19.66
N GLN A 75 -2.80 4.05 -18.71
CA GLN A 75 -2.05 4.64 -17.61
C GLN A 75 -2.87 4.57 -16.31
N LEU A 76 -2.26 5.01 -15.20
CA LEU A 76 -3.00 5.23 -13.96
C LEU A 76 -3.67 6.60 -14.03
N ASP A 77 -4.98 6.63 -14.22
CA ASP A 77 -5.72 7.87 -14.44
C ASP A 77 -6.02 8.57 -13.11
N ALA A 78 -6.38 7.78 -12.09
CA ALA A 78 -6.67 8.28 -10.75
C ALA A 78 -6.31 7.26 -9.68
N VAL A 79 -5.94 7.75 -8.50
CA VAL A 79 -5.70 6.94 -7.29
C VAL A 79 -6.37 7.58 -6.09
N GLY A 80 -6.95 6.74 -5.24
CA GLY A 80 -7.50 7.08 -3.95
C GLY A 80 -7.06 6.06 -2.90
N VAL A 81 -7.26 6.41 -1.63
CA VAL A 81 -6.82 5.59 -0.48
C VAL A 81 -8.00 5.21 0.40
N HIS A 82 -7.94 4.00 0.95
CA HIS A 82 -8.76 3.58 2.08
C HIS A 82 -7.96 3.75 3.37
N VAL A 83 -8.56 4.42 4.35
CA VAL A 83 -7.92 4.73 5.63
C VAL A 83 -8.65 4.01 6.76
N ALA A 84 -7.88 3.46 7.69
CA ALA A 84 -8.42 2.94 8.95
C ALA A 84 -7.76 3.65 10.14
N PRO A 85 -8.52 3.93 11.22
CA PRO A 85 -7.95 4.45 12.45
C PRO A 85 -6.90 3.49 13.00
N LEU A 86 -5.75 4.04 13.41
CA LEU A 86 -4.74 3.28 14.13
C LEU A 86 -5.11 3.25 15.60
N ARG A 87 -5.63 2.12 16.05
CA ARG A 87 -5.72 1.79 17.47
C ARG A 87 -4.60 0.80 17.77
N PRO A 88 -3.51 1.22 18.45
CA PRO A 88 -2.34 0.38 18.72
C PRO A 88 -2.72 -1.01 19.22
N GLU A 89 -3.69 -1.08 20.12
CA GLU A 89 -4.21 -2.30 20.72
C GLU A 89 -4.73 -3.26 19.65
N THR A 90 -5.57 -2.75 18.74
CA THR A 90 -6.17 -3.57 17.67
C THR A 90 -5.18 -3.95 16.57
N MET A 91 -4.12 -3.17 16.39
CA MET A 91 -3.14 -3.36 15.32
C MET A 91 -2.17 -4.48 15.69
N TYR A 92 -1.62 -4.43 16.91
CA TYR A 92 -0.82 -5.53 17.47
C TYR A 92 -1.66 -6.80 17.66
N GLU A 93 -2.91 -6.68 18.10
CA GLU A 93 -3.80 -7.83 18.27
C GLU A 93 -4.12 -8.52 16.93
N LYS A 94 -4.43 -7.76 15.87
CA LYS A 94 -4.65 -8.32 14.53
C LYS A 94 -3.40 -9.00 13.97
N ALA A 95 -2.24 -8.34 14.07
CA ALA A 95 -0.96 -8.90 13.62
C ALA A 95 -0.64 -10.21 14.36
N HIS A 96 -0.80 -10.21 15.69
CA HIS A 96 -0.62 -11.40 16.53
C HIS A 96 -1.60 -12.52 16.15
N LYS A 97 -2.89 -12.22 15.98
CA LYS A 97 -3.91 -13.19 15.58
C LYS A 97 -3.62 -13.80 14.21
N MET A 98 -3.18 -12.99 13.24
CA MET A 98 -2.74 -13.46 11.92
C MET A 98 -1.53 -14.37 12.01
N GLY A 99 -0.51 -14.01 12.82
CA GLY A 99 0.66 -14.84 13.05
C GLY A 99 0.30 -16.21 13.64
N LEU A 100 -0.57 -16.23 14.65
CA LEU A 100 -1.08 -17.47 15.25
C LEU A 100 -1.86 -18.34 14.25
N MET A 101 -2.68 -17.73 13.40
CA MET A 101 -3.44 -18.44 12.35
C MET A 101 -2.51 -19.10 11.34
N ALA A 102 -1.49 -18.37 10.87
CA ALA A 102 -0.48 -18.89 9.95
C ALA A 102 0.29 -20.06 10.57
N TYR A 103 0.75 -19.92 11.81
CA TYR A 103 1.44 -20.99 12.53
C TYR A 103 0.58 -22.26 12.67
N ARG A 104 -0.68 -22.11 13.08
CA ARG A 104 -1.62 -23.24 13.21
C ARG A 104 -1.85 -23.94 11.88
N SER A 105 -2.05 -23.19 10.80
CA SER A 105 -2.23 -23.74 9.45
C SER A 105 -1.00 -24.53 8.98
N VAL A 106 0.21 -24.01 9.22
CA VAL A 106 1.46 -24.72 8.91
C VAL A 106 1.59 -26.01 9.71
N ARG A 107 1.35 -25.97 11.03
CA ARG A 107 1.41 -27.17 11.89
C ARG A 107 0.41 -28.25 11.49
N GLN A 108 -0.80 -27.86 11.10
CA GLN A 108 -1.81 -28.79 10.60
C GLN A 108 -1.37 -29.47 9.31
N ARG A 109 -0.83 -28.70 8.34
CA ARG A 109 -0.31 -29.25 7.09
C ARG A 109 0.83 -30.24 7.32
N ILE A 110 1.80 -29.88 8.15
CA ILE A 110 2.94 -30.75 8.47
C ILE A 110 2.46 -32.02 9.18
N GLY A 111 1.54 -31.91 10.14
CA GLY A 111 0.98 -33.06 10.85
C GLY A 111 0.20 -34.00 9.93
N SER A 112 -0.56 -33.46 8.96
CA SER A 112 -1.33 -34.27 8.01
C SER A 112 -0.48 -35.06 7.02
N GLN A 113 0.72 -34.58 6.65
CA GLN A 113 1.61 -35.29 5.73
C GLN A 113 2.32 -36.49 6.38
N GLN A 114 2.50 -36.49 7.70
CA GLN A 114 3.08 -37.63 8.43
C GLN A 114 2.10 -38.79 8.60
N GLN A 115 0.79 -38.54 8.51
CA GLN A 115 -0.24 -39.58 8.62
C GLN A 115 -0.54 -40.28 7.29
N GLN A 116 -0.17 -39.71 6.15
CA GLN A 116 -0.32 -40.34 4.83
C GLN A 116 0.87 -41.24 4.42
N GLN A 117 1.91 -41.33 5.25
CA GLN A 117 3.08 -42.19 5.05
C GLN A 117 3.06 -43.44 5.95
N GLN A 118 1.92 -43.74 6.60
CA GLN A 118 1.65 -44.98 7.33
C GLN A 118 0.47 -45.70 6.68
#